data_AF-A0A967Z6B2-F1
#
_entry.id   AF-A0A967Z6B2-F1
#
_cell.length_a   1.000
_cell.length_b   1.000
_cell.length_c   1.000
_cell.angle_alpha   90.00
_cell.angle_beta   90.00
_cell.angle_gamma   90.00
#
_symmetry.space_group_name_H-M   'P 1'
#
loop_
_entity.id
_entity.type
_entity.pdbx_description
1 polymer ?
#
loop_
_entity_poly.entity_id
_entity_poly.type
_entity_poly.pdbx_seq_one_letter_code
_entity_poly.pdbx_strand_id
1 'polypeptide(L)'
;ASFDRIYWVEPRAGETYADHEADAIDGTLQADHTGEEILGRLLVTDFDSSCTPPLPGTVVRIYSTKPNSPQDVFTFTTAGYEPEFSEEQARTDVEAINVFPNPYNELFRAEGGADNRFVTFSHLPQKAVVRIFTLAGDLVKKIEKNEVGQFLRWNLLNKANRIVASGIYLVHIDMPELQREKVLKLIVVLR
;
A
#
# COMPACT_ATOMS: atom_id res chain seq x y z
N ALA A 1 16.68 22.21 25.18
CA ALA A 1 16.09 22.46 23.85
C ALA A 1 17.24 22.55 22.86
N SER A 2 17.58 21.44 22.20
CA SER A 2 18.51 21.46 21.09
C SER A 2 17.73 21.96 19.88
N PHE A 3 18.16 23.08 19.33
CA PHE A 3 17.66 23.54 18.03
C PHE A 3 18.26 22.64 16.96
N ASP A 4 17.43 22.18 16.02
CA ASP A 4 17.92 21.62 14.78
C ASP A 4 18.70 22.70 14.04
N ARG A 5 19.98 22.45 13.83
CA ARG A 5 20.89 23.37 13.15
C ARG A 5 20.70 23.18 11.65
N ILE A 6 20.31 24.24 10.96
CA ILE A 6 20.42 24.33 9.51
C ILE A 6 21.91 24.58 9.22
N TYR A 7 22.55 23.61 8.57
CA TYR A 7 23.95 23.73 8.12
C TYR A 7 23.98 24.32 6.70
N TRP A 8 24.91 25.24 6.49
CA TRP A 8 25.14 25.97 5.24
C TRP A 8 26.55 25.60 4.79
N VAL A 9 26.73 25.12 3.54
CA VAL A 9 28.03 24.63 3.06
C VAL A 9 28.22 24.97 1.57
N GLU A 10 29.43 25.40 1.19
CA GLU A 10 29.81 25.65 -0.20
C GLU A 10 30.35 24.40 -0.92
N PRO A 11 30.19 24.29 -2.24
CA PRO A 11 30.90 23.31 -3.04
C PRO A 11 32.40 23.57 -3.04
N ARG A 12 33.21 22.51 -2.99
CA ARG A 12 34.66 22.66 -3.12
C ARG A 12 35.00 23.08 -4.54
N ALA A 13 36.14 23.75 -4.69
CA ALA A 13 36.63 24.15 -6.01
C ALA A 13 36.78 22.91 -6.92
N GLY A 14 35.92 22.80 -7.94
CA GLY A 14 35.90 21.70 -8.90
C GLY A 14 34.72 20.71 -8.75
N GLU A 15 33.91 20.85 -7.70
CA GLU A 15 32.69 20.06 -7.51
C GLU A 15 31.46 20.78 -8.10
N THR A 16 30.49 20.00 -8.56
CA THR A 16 29.20 20.54 -9.04
C THR A 16 28.15 20.50 -7.93
N TYR A 17 27.07 21.25 -8.13
CA TYR A 17 25.91 21.22 -7.22
C TYR A 17 25.31 19.81 -7.05
N ALA A 18 25.36 18.97 -8.11
CA ALA A 18 24.84 17.60 -8.06
C ALA A 18 25.70 16.68 -7.18
N ASP A 19 27.01 16.92 -7.11
CA ASP A 19 27.92 16.16 -6.25
C ASP A 19 27.62 16.45 -4.77
N HIS A 20 27.29 17.71 -4.43
CA HIS A 20 26.87 18.11 -3.08
C HIS A 20 25.48 17.61 -2.69
N GLU A 21 24.55 17.55 -3.64
CA GLU A 21 23.23 16.93 -3.41
C GLU A 21 23.38 15.45 -3.10
N ALA A 22 24.24 14.73 -3.83
CA ALA A 22 24.55 13.33 -3.53
C ALA A 22 25.18 13.16 -2.13
N ASP A 23 26.16 13.97 -1.77
CA ASP A 23 26.77 13.93 -0.43
C ASP A 23 25.78 14.31 0.70
N ALA A 24 24.84 15.22 0.44
CA ALA A 24 23.78 15.57 1.39
C ALA A 24 22.72 14.46 1.53
N ILE A 25 22.45 13.72 0.44
CA ILE A 25 21.61 12.51 0.46
C ILE A 25 22.29 11.42 1.29
N ASP A 26 23.59 11.22 1.07
CA ASP A 26 24.42 10.17 1.69
C ASP A 26 24.92 10.54 3.11
N GLY A 27 24.69 11.78 3.56
CA GLY A 27 25.04 12.23 4.92
C GLY A 27 26.53 12.49 5.14
N THR A 28 27.29 12.70 4.06
CA THR A 28 28.75 12.84 4.03
C THR A 28 29.24 14.27 3.87
N LEU A 29 28.33 15.25 3.86
CA LEU A 29 28.62 16.67 3.66
C LEU A 29 29.65 17.21 4.68
N GLN A 30 30.79 17.74 4.20
CA GLN A 30 31.86 18.33 5.04
C GLN A 30 31.79 19.87 5.07
N ALA A 31 31.84 20.46 6.27
CA ALA A 31 31.44 21.86 6.55
C ALA A 31 32.56 22.93 6.50
N ASP A 32 33.61 22.76 5.70
CA ASP A 32 34.86 23.51 5.85
C ASP A 32 35.12 24.69 4.86
N HIS A 33 34.18 25.63 4.58
CA HIS A 33 34.34 26.62 3.47
C HIS A 33 33.98 28.10 3.80
N THR A 34 34.38 29.08 2.94
CA THR A 34 34.59 30.53 3.23
C THR A 34 33.99 31.54 2.19
N GLY A 35 32.73 31.40 1.80
CA GLY A 35 32.06 32.02 0.63
C GLY A 35 30.51 31.90 0.64
N GLU A 36 29.85 31.96 -0.54
CA GLU A 36 28.37 32.12 -0.66
C GLU A 36 27.53 30.91 -0.18
N GLU A 37 26.45 31.21 0.55
CA GLU A 37 25.61 30.25 1.29
C GLU A 37 24.57 29.50 0.43
N ILE A 38 24.47 28.17 0.59
CA ILE A 38 23.45 27.32 -0.04
C ILE A 38 22.76 26.44 1.02
N LEU A 39 21.45 26.22 0.88
CA LEU A 39 20.67 25.26 1.67
C LEU A 39 20.84 23.85 1.09
N GLY A 40 21.63 22.98 1.74
CA GLY A 40 21.91 21.63 1.24
C GLY A 40 20.74 20.64 1.37
N ARG A 41 20.03 20.64 2.51
CA ARG A 41 18.87 19.74 2.74
C ARG A 41 17.99 20.22 3.89
N LEU A 42 16.67 20.16 3.72
CA LEU A 42 15.68 20.31 4.79
C LEU A 42 14.86 19.02 4.88
N LEU A 43 14.98 18.30 6.00
CA LEU A 43 14.13 17.15 6.29
C LEU A 43 13.01 17.59 7.22
N VAL A 44 11.76 17.37 6.81
CA VAL A 44 10.57 17.63 7.65
C VAL A 44 10.03 16.28 8.14
N THR A 45 10.25 15.98 9.41
CA THR A 45 9.77 14.74 10.04
C THR A 45 9.47 14.97 11.52
N ASP A 46 8.92 13.95 12.19
CA ASP A 46 8.71 13.97 13.63
C ASP A 46 10.06 14.01 14.39
N PHE A 47 10.05 14.68 15.54
CA PHE A 47 11.22 14.97 16.36
C PHE A 47 11.87 13.70 16.94
N ASP A 48 11.14 12.60 17.02
CA ASP A 48 11.56 11.35 17.64
C ASP A 48 12.44 10.46 16.75
N SER A 49 12.96 10.98 15.63
CA SER A 49 13.77 10.23 14.67
C SER A 49 13.02 9.07 13.99
N SER A 50 11.70 8.98 14.15
CA SER A 50 10.87 7.94 13.51
C SER A 50 10.81 8.07 12.00
N CYS A 51 11.29 9.18 11.44
CA CYS A 51 11.19 9.51 10.01
C CYS A 51 9.75 9.42 9.49
N THR A 52 8.75 9.58 10.36
CA THR A 52 7.35 9.52 9.95
C THR A 52 6.99 10.75 9.12
N PRO A 53 6.24 10.57 8.02
CA PRO A 53 5.81 11.69 7.19
C PRO A 53 4.79 12.55 7.96
N PRO A 54 4.71 13.85 7.64
CA PRO A 54 3.73 14.72 8.26
C PRO A 54 2.30 14.25 7.98
N LEU A 55 1.38 14.52 8.92
CA LEU A 55 -0.03 14.16 8.77
C LEU A 55 -0.63 14.81 7.50
N PRO A 56 -1.60 14.14 6.84
CA PRO A 56 -2.32 14.72 5.72
C PRO A 56 -2.93 16.09 6.09
N GLY A 57 -2.67 17.10 5.25
CA GLY A 57 -3.13 18.48 5.49
C GLY A 57 -2.14 19.38 6.24
N THR A 58 -0.94 18.88 6.57
CA THR A 58 0.13 19.70 7.13
C THR A 58 0.58 20.79 6.14
N VAL A 59 0.66 22.03 6.61
CA VAL A 59 1.15 23.18 5.82
C VAL A 59 2.53 23.57 6.31
N VAL A 60 3.54 23.43 5.46
CA VAL A 60 4.92 23.89 5.72
C VAL A 60 5.09 25.27 5.09
N ARG A 61 5.55 26.25 5.88
CA ARG A 61 5.86 27.61 5.41
C ARG A 61 7.34 27.90 5.60
N ILE A 62 8.01 28.26 4.52
CA ILE A 62 9.42 28.67 4.54
C ILE A 62 9.45 30.19 4.40
N TYR A 63 10.02 30.86 5.41
CA TYR A 63 10.24 32.30 5.40
C TYR A 63 11.73 32.56 5.21
N SER A 64 12.08 33.26 4.13
CA SER A 64 13.45 33.72 3.88
C SER A 64 13.51 35.24 3.92
N THR A 65 14.58 35.78 4.48
CA THR A 65 14.89 37.22 4.45
C THR A 65 15.57 37.64 3.15
N LYS A 66 15.99 36.67 2.31
CA LYS A 66 16.57 36.91 0.99
C LYS A 66 15.45 37.17 -0.03
N PRO A 67 15.43 38.34 -0.71
CA PRO A 67 14.44 38.62 -1.73
C PRO A 67 14.65 37.70 -2.93
N ASN A 68 13.56 37.12 -3.44
CA ASN A 68 13.60 36.29 -4.64
C ASN A 68 14.01 37.13 -5.85
N SER A 69 14.93 36.62 -6.66
CA SER A 69 15.33 37.17 -7.94
C SER A 69 14.59 36.47 -9.09
N PRO A 70 14.48 37.08 -10.29
CA PRO A 70 13.93 36.42 -11.47
C PRO A 70 14.74 35.22 -11.97
N GLN A 71 15.95 35.01 -11.44
CA GLN A 71 16.84 33.90 -11.77
C GLN A 71 16.66 32.71 -10.82
N ASP A 72 15.91 32.88 -9.73
CA ASP A 72 15.71 31.83 -8.72
C ASP A 72 14.72 30.78 -9.25
N VAL A 73 15.13 29.51 -9.18
CA VAL A 73 14.31 28.37 -9.61
C VAL A 73 13.99 27.50 -8.41
N PHE A 74 12.70 27.31 -8.13
CA PHE A 74 12.21 26.40 -7.09
C PHE A 74 11.65 25.14 -7.77
N THR A 75 12.18 23.97 -7.40
CA THR A 75 11.71 22.67 -7.93
C THR A 75 11.24 21.80 -6.78
N PHE A 76 10.12 21.12 -6.99
CA PHE A 76 9.59 20.11 -6.06
C PHE A 76 9.41 18.81 -6.84
N THR A 77 9.89 17.70 -6.30
CA THR A 77 9.74 16.37 -6.91
C THR A 77 9.42 15.33 -5.85
N THR A 78 8.59 14.36 -6.21
CA THR A 78 8.33 13.13 -5.43
C THR A 78 8.96 11.90 -6.10
N ALA A 79 9.72 12.10 -7.19
CA ALA A 79 10.38 11.03 -7.91
C ALA A 79 11.37 10.30 -6.98
N GLY A 80 11.33 8.96 -6.97
CA GLY A 80 12.15 8.12 -6.08
C GLY A 80 11.51 7.76 -4.73
N TYR A 81 10.36 8.35 -4.39
CA TYR A 81 9.57 7.98 -3.20
C TYR A 81 8.24 7.32 -3.57
N GLU A 82 8.20 6.65 -4.71
CA GLU A 82 7.05 5.85 -5.13
C GLU A 82 6.97 4.59 -4.26
N PRO A 83 5.76 4.08 -3.97
CA PRO A 83 5.62 2.80 -3.27
C PRO A 83 6.31 1.70 -4.08
N GLU A 84 7.46 1.24 -3.59
CA GLU A 84 8.19 0.14 -4.20
C GLU A 84 7.53 -1.20 -3.87
N PHE A 85 7.47 -2.09 -4.86
CA PHE A 85 7.06 -3.46 -4.65
C PHE A 85 8.14 -4.18 -3.81
N SER A 86 7.78 -4.60 -2.60
CA SER A 86 8.61 -5.46 -1.75
C SER A 86 8.05 -6.87 -1.71
N GLU A 87 8.89 -7.86 -1.98
CA GLU A 87 8.49 -9.28 -1.88
C GLU A 87 8.08 -9.67 -0.45
N GLU A 88 8.71 -9.10 0.57
CA GLU A 88 8.33 -9.36 1.98
C GLU A 88 6.96 -8.79 2.30
N GLN A 89 6.66 -7.59 1.82
CA GLN A 89 5.35 -6.98 2.02
C GLN A 89 4.27 -7.78 1.27
N ALA A 90 4.54 -8.17 0.02
CA ALA A 90 3.63 -8.99 -0.76
C ALA A 90 3.32 -10.34 -0.07
N ARG A 91 4.30 -10.98 0.57
CA ARG A 91 4.06 -12.20 1.36
C ARG A 91 3.13 -11.94 2.55
N THR A 92 3.39 -10.86 3.28
CA THR A 92 2.60 -10.47 4.46
C THR A 92 1.15 -10.16 4.05
N ASP A 93 0.97 -9.45 2.93
CA ASP A 93 -0.35 -9.12 2.41
C ASP A 93 -1.14 -10.37 1.98
N VAL A 94 -0.46 -11.35 1.37
CA VAL A 94 -1.07 -12.65 1.01
C VAL A 94 -1.51 -13.44 2.25
N GLU A 95 -0.80 -13.31 3.36
CA GLU A 95 -1.18 -13.94 4.63
C GLU A 95 -2.43 -13.31 5.25
N ALA A 96 -2.66 -12.02 5.01
CA ALA A 96 -3.85 -11.28 5.49
C ALA A 96 -5.15 -11.62 4.71
N ILE A 97 -5.04 -12.32 3.58
CA ILE A 97 -6.21 -12.74 2.78
C ILE A 97 -7.10 -13.67 3.59
N ASN A 98 -8.37 -13.27 3.71
CA ASN A 98 -9.36 -14.02 4.48
C ASN A 98 -10.75 -13.97 3.84
N VAL A 99 -11.66 -14.81 4.33
CA VAL A 99 -13.07 -14.88 3.91
C VAL A 99 -13.99 -14.71 5.12
N PHE A 100 -15.00 -13.85 4.98
CA PHE A 100 -15.99 -13.60 6.03
C PHE A 100 -17.41 -13.41 5.46
N PRO A 101 -18.46 -13.78 6.20
CA PRO A 101 -18.42 -14.53 7.46
C PRO A 101 -18.03 -15.99 7.23
N ASN A 102 -17.26 -16.56 8.16
CA ASN A 102 -16.84 -17.96 8.14
C ASN A 102 -16.89 -18.52 9.57
N PRO A 103 -17.83 -19.43 9.91
CA PRO A 103 -18.85 -20.02 9.02
C PRO A 103 -19.91 -19.01 8.54
N TYR A 104 -20.38 -19.17 7.30
CA TYR A 104 -21.56 -18.46 6.81
C TYR A 104 -22.82 -19.12 7.36
N ASN A 105 -23.70 -18.33 7.96
CA ASN A 105 -24.99 -18.78 8.48
C ASN A 105 -26.11 -17.94 7.86
N GLU A 106 -27.14 -18.60 7.34
CA GLU A 106 -28.32 -17.93 6.80
C GLU A 106 -29.08 -17.07 7.80
N LEU A 107 -28.87 -17.19 9.11
CA LEU A 107 -29.44 -16.27 10.09
C LEU A 107 -28.80 -14.87 10.04
N PHE A 108 -27.64 -14.73 9.40
CA PHE A 108 -26.92 -13.47 9.20
C PHE A 108 -27.39 -12.72 7.94
N ARG A 109 -28.63 -12.93 7.47
CA ARG A 109 -29.17 -12.09 6.39
C ARG A 109 -29.23 -10.66 6.93
N ALA A 110 -28.35 -9.78 6.44
CA ALA A 110 -28.56 -8.36 6.61
C ALA A 110 -29.95 -8.03 6.05
N GLU A 111 -30.73 -7.23 6.78
CA GLU A 111 -32.19 -7.02 6.62
C GLU A 111 -32.64 -6.53 5.22
N GLY A 112 -32.50 -7.38 4.19
CA GLY A 112 -32.59 -6.97 2.78
C GLY A 112 -33.07 -8.05 1.82
N GLY A 113 -33.75 -9.09 2.31
CA GLY A 113 -34.38 -10.11 1.46
C GLY A 113 -33.46 -11.26 1.01
N ALA A 114 -34.00 -12.16 0.19
CA ALA A 114 -33.35 -13.41 -0.22
C ALA A 114 -32.08 -13.22 -1.08
N ASP A 115 -31.89 -12.04 -1.68
CA ASP A 115 -30.71 -11.71 -2.51
C ASP A 115 -29.51 -11.20 -1.71
N ASN A 116 -29.65 -10.98 -0.41
CA ASN A 116 -28.59 -10.43 0.43
C ASN A 116 -27.66 -11.51 1.04
N ARG A 117 -27.42 -12.60 0.31
CA ARG A 117 -26.55 -13.71 0.73
C ARG A 117 -25.22 -13.59 0.04
N PHE A 118 -24.16 -13.26 0.79
CA PHE A 118 -22.81 -13.26 0.24
C PHE A 118 -21.77 -13.56 1.31
N VAL A 119 -20.65 -14.11 0.86
CA VAL A 119 -19.37 -14.07 1.57
C VAL A 119 -18.46 -13.07 0.88
N THR A 120 -17.57 -12.46 1.64
CA THR A 120 -16.62 -11.46 1.18
C THR A 120 -15.21 -11.99 1.40
N PHE A 121 -14.41 -11.96 0.34
CA PHE A 121 -12.96 -12.13 0.40
C PHE A 121 -12.33 -10.75 0.59
N SER A 122 -11.38 -10.60 1.52
CA SER A 122 -10.67 -9.35 1.81
C SER A 122 -9.17 -9.45 1.53
N HIS A 123 -8.52 -8.28 1.48
CA HIS A 123 -7.10 -8.11 1.20
C HIS A 123 -6.66 -8.72 -0.13
N LEU A 124 -7.57 -8.81 -1.11
CA LEU A 124 -7.22 -9.29 -2.44
C LEU A 124 -6.51 -8.20 -3.24
N PRO A 125 -5.49 -8.55 -4.04
CA PRO A 125 -4.91 -7.64 -5.01
C PRO A 125 -5.94 -7.28 -6.11
N GLN A 126 -5.60 -6.28 -6.93
CA GLN A 126 -6.49 -5.81 -8.02
C GLN A 126 -6.85 -6.92 -9.01
N LYS A 127 -5.90 -7.82 -9.29
CA LYS A 127 -6.10 -9.01 -10.13
C LYS A 127 -5.93 -10.30 -9.35
N ALA A 128 -7.00 -11.08 -9.26
CA ALA A 128 -6.99 -12.39 -8.62
C ALA A 128 -8.05 -13.32 -9.24
N VAL A 129 -7.78 -14.62 -9.23
CA VAL A 129 -8.73 -15.66 -9.65
C VAL A 129 -9.12 -16.49 -8.44
N VAL A 130 -10.40 -16.45 -8.07
CA VAL A 130 -10.95 -17.23 -6.97
C VAL A 130 -11.71 -18.43 -7.51
N ARG A 131 -11.26 -19.63 -7.17
CA ARG A 131 -11.86 -20.92 -7.54
C ARG A 131 -12.39 -21.60 -6.30
N ILE A 132 -13.67 -21.95 -6.30
CA ILE A 132 -14.34 -22.56 -5.16
C ILE A 132 -14.67 -24.02 -5.50
N PHE A 133 -14.26 -24.93 -4.62
CA PHE A 133 -14.40 -26.37 -4.78
C PHE A 133 -15.19 -26.99 -3.63
N THR A 134 -15.87 -28.09 -3.92
CA THR A 134 -16.38 -29.00 -2.87
C THR A 134 -15.23 -29.80 -2.26
N LEU A 135 -15.45 -30.46 -1.12
CA LEU A 135 -14.48 -31.43 -0.57
C LEU A 135 -14.18 -32.61 -1.51
N ALA A 136 -15.08 -32.92 -2.43
CA ALA A 136 -14.88 -33.94 -3.46
C ALA A 136 -14.00 -33.46 -4.63
N GLY A 137 -13.63 -32.17 -4.66
CA GLY A 137 -12.82 -31.57 -5.73
C GLY A 137 -13.63 -30.99 -6.89
N ASP A 138 -14.96 -30.97 -6.81
CA ASP A 138 -15.79 -30.42 -7.87
C ASP A 138 -15.73 -28.89 -7.89
N LEU A 139 -15.48 -28.32 -9.07
CA LEU A 139 -15.51 -26.86 -9.26
C LEU A 139 -16.95 -26.33 -9.19
N VAL A 140 -17.22 -25.55 -8.15
CA VAL A 140 -18.51 -24.92 -7.88
C VAL A 140 -18.66 -23.62 -8.65
N LYS A 141 -17.65 -22.74 -8.53
CA LYS A 141 -17.63 -21.41 -9.13
C LYS A 141 -16.19 -20.94 -9.37
N LYS A 142 -15.98 -20.22 -10.46
CA LYS A 142 -14.78 -19.42 -10.74
C LYS A 142 -15.19 -17.96 -10.79
N ILE A 143 -14.43 -17.10 -10.13
CA ILE A 143 -14.64 -15.65 -10.09
C ILE A 143 -13.33 -14.98 -10.44
N GLU A 144 -13.34 -14.12 -11.46
CA GLU A 144 -12.18 -13.34 -11.88
C GLU A 144 -12.34 -11.92 -11.37
N LYS A 145 -11.40 -11.48 -10.54
CA LYS A 145 -11.33 -10.11 -10.03
C LYS A 145 -10.37 -9.31 -10.91
N ASN A 146 -10.87 -8.23 -11.49
CA ASN A 146 -10.11 -7.28 -12.29
C ASN A 146 -10.51 -5.82 -11.95
N GLU A 147 -10.95 -5.60 -10.71
CA GLU A 147 -11.50 -4.32 -10.25
C GLU A 147 -10.62 -3.71 -9.15
N VAL A 148 -10.61 -2.38 -9.07
CA VAL A 148 -9.91 -1.62 -8.02
C VAL A 148 -10.60 -1.86 -6.68
N GLY A 149 -9.82 -2.17 -5.65
CA GLY A 149 -10.29 -2.43 -4.29
C GLY A 149 -9.95 -3.83 -3.79
N GLN A 150 -9.98 -4.00 -2.48
CA GLN A 150 -9.48 -5.21 -1.79
C GLN A 150 -10.53 -6.28 -1.53
N PHE A 151 -11.78 -6.02 -1.90
CA PHE A 151 -12.91 -6.89 -1.59
C PHE A 151 -13.45 -7.59 -2.84
N LEU A 152 -13.92 -8.82 -2.66
CA LEU A 152 -14.67 -9.57 -3.67
C LEU A 152 -15.82 -10.30 -2.98
N ARG A 153 -17.04 -10.16 -3.50
CA ARG A 153 -18.22 -10.83 -2.94
C ARG A 153 -18.64 -12.03 -3.79
N TRP A 154 -18.95 -13.13 -3.14
CA TRP A 154 -19.58 -14.29 -3.76
C TRP A 154 -20.96 -14.53 -3.16
N ASN A 155 -21.96 -14.59 -4.02
CA ASN A 155 -23.38 -14.75 -3.66
C ASN A 155 -23.82 -16.20 -3.38
N LEU A 156 -22.87 -17.11 -3.11
CA LEU A 156 -23.14 -18.53 -2.84
C LEU A 156 -23.89 -19.26 -3.97
N LEU A 157 -23.76 -18.77 -5.21
CA LEU A 157 -24.28 -19.45 -6.40
C LEU A 157 -23.19 -20.24 -7.11
N ASN A 158 -23.57 -21.41 -7.63
CA ASN A 158 -22.71 -22.21 -8.49
C ASN A 158 -22.69 -21.68 -9.94
N LYS A 159 -22.00 -22.39 -10.84
CA LYS A 159 -21.95 -22.08 -12.28
C LYS A 159 -23.32 -22.08 -12.99
N ALA A 160 -24.30 -22.83 -12.46
CA ALA A 160 -25.67 -22.90 -12.99
C ALA A 160 -26.62 -21.90 -12.31
N ASN A 161 -26.08 -20.91 -11.58
CA ASN A 161 -26.84 -19.92 -10.81
C ASN A 161 -27.82 -20.52 -9.79
N ARG A 162 -27.50 -21.72 -9.30
CA ARG A 162 -28.24 -22.36 -8.19
C ARG A 162 -27.47 -22.18 -6.90
N ILE A 163 -28.22 -22.03 -5.82
CA ILE A 163 -27.68 -21.94 -4.46
C ILE A 163 -26.91 -23.23 -4.17
N VAL A 164 -25.73 -23.10 -3.58
CA VAL A 164 -24.90 -24.22 -3.17
C VAL A 164 -25.47 -24.93 -1.94
N ALA A 165 -25.11 -26.18 -1.70
CA ALA A 165 -25.56 -26.90 -0.51
C ALA A 165 -24.80 -26.44 0.75
N SER A 166 -25.34 -26.74 1.93
CA SER A 166 -24.60 -26.63 3.18
C SER A 166 -23.41 -27.59 3.17
N GLY A 167 -22.24 -27.12 3.59
CA GLY A 167 -21.03 -27.94 3.58
C GLY A 167 -19.74 -27.14 3.72
N ILE A 168 -18.63 -27.86 3.60
CA ILE A 168 -17.28 -27.30 3.60
C ILE A 168 -16.82 -27.12 2.16
N TYR A 169 -16.26 -25.97 1.87
CA TYR A 169 -15.73 -25.58 0.57
C TYR A 169 -14.25 -25.22 0.71
N LEU A 170 -13.48 -25.57 -0.31
CA LEU A 170 -12.09 -25.14 -0.47
C LEU A 170 -12.06 -23.97 -1.45
N VAL A 171 -11.45 -22.87 -1.05
CA VAL A 171 -11.28 -21.69 -1.88
C VAL A 171 -9.81 -21.59 -2.25
N HIS A 172 -9.51 -21.73 -3.54
CA HIS A 172 -8.18 -21.48 -4.10
C HIS A 172 -8.15 -20.08 -4.71
N ILE A 173 -7.22 -19.26 -4.25
CA ILE A 173 -7.02 -17.89 -4.69
C ILE A 173 -5.66 -17.83 -5.36
N ASP A 174 -5.68 -17.45 -6.63
CA ASP A 174 -4.52 -17.41 -7.52
C ASP A 174 -4.25 -15.96 -7.90
N MET A 175 -3.04 -15.48 -7.61
CA MET A 175 -2.62 -14.09 -7.77
C MET A 175 -1.44 -14.05 -8.73
N PRO A 176 -1.71 -13.99 -10.05
CA PRO A 176 -0.67 -14.16 -11.07
C PRO A 176 0.39 -13.07 -11.04
N GLU A 177 0.01 -11.82 -10.70
CA GLU A 177 0.95 -10.70 -10.62
C GLU A 177 1.94 -10.83 -9.46
N LEU A 178 1.53 -11.50 -8.37
CA LEU A 178 2.38 -11.76 -7.21
C LEU A 178 3.10 -13.11 -7.32
N GLN A 179 2.76 -13.95 -8.30
CA GLN A 179 3.21 -15.35 -8.44
C GLN A 179 2.96 -16.17 -7.15
N ARG A 180 1.82 -15.92 -6.50
CA ARG A 180 1.43 -16.58 -5.24
C ARG A 180 0.04 -17.15 -5.33
N GLU A 181 -0.19 -18.18 -4.53
CA GLU A 181 -1.49 -18.79 -4.33
C GLU A 181 -1.80 -18.94 -2.83
N LYS A 182 -3.09 -18.93 -2.51
CA LYS A 182 -3.60 -19.12 -1.14
C LYS A 182 -4.81 -20.04 -1.18
N VAL A 183 -4.86 -20.98 -0.22
CA VAL A 183 -6.04 -21.84 -0.02
C VAL A 183 -6.71 -21.48 1.29
N LEU A 184 -8.02 -21.23 1.25
CA LEU A 184 -8.87 -20.99 2.42
C LEU A 184 -9.91 -22.10 2.56
N LYS A 185 -10.37 -22.32 3.79
CA LYS A 185 -11.48 -23.22 4.12
C LYS A 185 -12.69 -22.39 4.48
N LEU A 186 -13.81 -22.63 3.81
CA LEU A 186 -15.07 -21.94 4.04
C LEU A 186 -16.14 -22.94 4.45
N ILE A 187 -16.88 -22.63 5.51
CA ILE A 187 -18.02 -23.43 5.97
C ILE A 187 -19.30 -22.65 5.64
N VAL A 188 -20.23 -23.28 4.94
CA VAL A 188 -21.53 -22.69 4.58
C VAL A 188 -22.64 -23.51 5.23
N VAL A 189 -23.50 -22.85 6.00
CA VAL A 189 -24.64 -23.45 6.69
C VAL A 189 -25.92 -22.75 6.23
N LEU A 190 -26.64 -23.44 5.35
CA LEU A 190 -27.99 -23.11 4.87
C LEU A 190 -29.02 -24.02 5.56
N ARG A 191 -30.20 -23.50 5.86
CA ARG A 191 -31.29 -24.23 6.53
C ARG A 191 -32.52 -24.35 5.65
#